data_AF-A0A1W9GH87-F1
#
_entry.id   AF-A0A1W9GH87-F1
#
_cell.length_a   1.000
_cell.length_b   1.000
_cell.length_c   1.000
_cell.angle_alpha   90.00
_cell.angle_beta   90.00
_cell.angle_gamma   90.00
#
_symmetry.space_group_name_H-M   'P 1'
#
loop_
_entity.id
_entity.type
_entity.pdbx_description
1 polymer ?
#
loop_
_entity_poly.entity_id
_entity_poly.type
_entity_poly.pdbx_seq_one_letter_code
_entity_poly.pdbx_strand_id
1 'polypeptide(L)'
;MALRKGSASKVIRDAVDAATADAADGVTAAEISDATTVGRTILTAANAAAVRTAAGSAAASTTPVIVAVPGSAVATGTAGQIAYNGTHLYICTGTNTWLRASIATW
;
A
#
# COMPACT_ATOMS: atom_id res chain seq x y z
N MET A 1 2.18 -54.12 -10.35
CA MET A 1 1.23 -53.16 -10.93
C MET A 1 2.02 -51.94 -11.39
N ALA A 2 2.40 -51.88 -12.68
CA ALA A 2 3.30 -50.84 -13.19
C ALA A 2 2.51 -49.57 -13.56
N LEU A 3 2.85 -48.44 -12.92
CA LEU A 3 2.29 -47.14 -13.23
C LEU A 3 2.65 -46.74 -14.67
N ARG A 4 1.64 -46.36 -15.47
CA ARG A 4 1.86 -45.89 -16.86
C ARG A 4 2.59 -44.55 -16.83
N LYS A 5 3.56 -44.35 -17.72
CA LYS A 5 4.49 -43.20 -17.80
C LYS A 5 3.80 -41.81 -17.71
N GLY A 6 2.56 -41.67 -18.18
CA GLY A 6 1.75 -40.44 -18.05
C GLY A 6 1.19 -40.18 -16.65
N SER A 7 0.84 -41.23 -15.89
CA SER A 7 0.41 -41.11 -14.50
C SER A 7 1.56 -40.69 -13.59
N ALA A 8 2.79 -41.13 -13.87
CA ALA A 8 3.97 -40.72 -13.11
C ALA A 8 4.24 -39.20 -13.20
N SER A 9 4.10 -38.61 -14.40
CA SER A 9 4.26 -37.16 -14.58
C SER A 9 3.18 -36.34 -13.88
N LYS A 10 1.94 -36.86 -13.79
CA LYS A 10 0.88 -36.22 -13.01
C LYS A 10 1.16 -36.31 -11.50
N VAL A 11 1.55 -37.49 -11.01
CA VAL A 11 1.90 -37.70 -9.59
C VAL A 11 3.06 -36.81 -9.14
N ILE A 12 4.08 -36.65 -9.98
CA ILE A 12 5.21 -35.77 -9.65
C ILE A 12 4.78 -34.30 -9.61
N ARG A 13 3.90 -33.86 -10.51
CA ARG A 13 3.35 -32.49 -10.47
C ARG A 13 2.47 -32.28 -9.24
N ASP A 14 1.56 -33.20 -8.96
CA ASP A 14 0.70 -33.17 -7.77
C ASP A 14 1.55 -33.13 -6.47
N ALA A 15 2.69 -33.85 -6.44
CA ALA A 15 3.62 -33.83 -5.31
C ALA A 15 4.46 -32.54 -5.22
N VAL A 16 4.85 -31.96 -6.35
CA VAL A 16 5.55 -30.67 -6.40
C VAL A 16 4.61 -29.55 -5.94
N ASP A 17 3.36 -29.54 -6.41
CA ASP A 17 2.36 -28.55 -6.03
C ASP A 17 2.06 -28.63 -4.52
N ALA A 18 1.94 -29.85 -3.98
CA ALA A 18 1.80 -30.09 -2.54
C ALA A 18 3.04 -29.65 -1.73
N ALA A 19 4.25 -29.84 -2.25
CA ALA A 19 5.49 -29.41 -1.60
C ALA A 19 5.70 -27.90 -1.66
N THR A 20 5.25 -27.22 -2.74
CA THR A 20 5.31 -25.76 -2.84
C THR A 20 4.26 -25.06 -1.98
N ALA A 21 3.19 -25.76 -1.57
CA ALA A 21 2.24 -25.25 -0.59
C ALA A 21 2.84 -25.18 0.84
N ASP A 22 3.89 -25.94 1.12
CA ASP A 22 4.64 -25.95 2.40
C ASP A 22 5.72 -24.85 2.48
N ALA A 23 5.96 -24.12 1.37
CA ALA A 23 6.94 -23.04 1.30
C ALA A 23 6.35 -21.63 1.55
N ALA A 24 5.04 -21.52 1.71
CA ALA A 24 4.42 -20.40 2.42
C ALA A 24 4.34 -20.83 3.88
N ASP A 25 4.84 -20.03 4.82
CA ASP A 25 4.70 -20.29 6.25
C ASP A 25 3.22 -20.57 6.53
N GLY A 26 2.88 -21.84 6.81
CA GLY A 26 1.51 -22.37 6.83
C GLY A 26 0.63 -21.78 7.93
N VAL A 27 1.15 -20.79 8.66
CA VAL A 27 0.46 -20.01 9.67
C VAL A 27 -0.61 -19.16 9.00
N THR A 28 -1.83 -19.66 9.06
CA THR A 28 -3.03 -18.91 8.71
C THR A 28 -3.33 -17.86 9.79
N ALA A 29 -3.95 -16.75 9.41
CA ALA A 29 -4.39 -15.76 10.40
C ALA A 29 -5.40 -16.31 11.43
N ALA A 30 -6.00 -17.47 11.18
CA ALA A 30 -6.87 -18.16 12.11
C ALA A 30 -6.10 -18.87 13.25
N GLU A 31 -4.85 -19.29 13.00
CA GLU A 31 -3.99 -19.92 14.01
C GLU A 31 -3.39 -18.91 14.99
N ILE A 32 -3.40 -17.62 14.64
CA ILE A 32 -2.98 -16.52 15.52
C ILE A 32 -4.21 -15.97 16.25
N SER A 33 -4.76 -16.78 17.14
CA SER A 33 -6.03 -16.52 17.82
C SER A 33 -6.01 -15.34 18.80
N ASP A 34 -4.83 -14.92 19.27
CA ASP A 34 -4.64 -13.78 20.16
C ASP A 34 -4.36 -12.47 19.42
N ALA A 35 -4.13 -12.52 18.10
CA ALA A 35 -3.97 -11.32 17.29
C ALA A 35 -5.28 -10.54 17.16
N THR A 36 -5.14 -9.22 17.08
CA THR A 36 -6.27 -8.33 16.79
C THR A 36 -6.77 -8.55 15.36
N THR A 37 -7.99 -8.07 15.07
CA THR A 37 -8.51 -8.05 13.69
C THR A 37 -7.56 -7.33 12.72
N VAL A 38 -6.89 -6.26 13.18
CA VAL A 38 -5.88 -5.55 12.39
C VAL A 38 -4.68 -6.46 12.08
N GLY A 39 -4.15 -7.17 13.09
CA GLY A 39 -3.05 -8.12 12.91
C GLY A 39 -3.39 -9.21 11.89
N ARG A 40 -4.57 -9.85 12.04
CA ARG A 40 -5.05 -10.87 11.10
C ARG A 40 -5.20 -10.34 9.67
N THR A 41 -5.69 -9.10 9.53
CA THR A 41 -5.84 -8.46 8.21
C THR A 41 -4.50 -8.18 7.53
N ILE A 42 -3.46 -7.81 8.30
CA ILE A 42 -2.11 -7.56 7.77
C ILE A 42 -1.48 -8.87 7.25
N LEU A 43 -1.64 -9.97 7.98
CA LEU A 43 -1.08 -11.29 7.63
C LEU A 43 -1.68 -11.87 6.34
N THR A 44 -2.95 -11.60 6.06
CA THR A 44 -3.64 -12.09 4.85
C THR A 44 -3.71 -11.06 3.72
N ALA A 45 -3.03 -9.92 3.87
CA ALA A 45 -3.12 -8.84 2.89
C ALA A 45 -2.48 -9.24 1.56
N ALA A 46 -3.26 -9.19 0.48
CA ALA A 46 -2.82 -9.59 -0.86
C ALA A 46 -1.69 -8.72 -1.45
N ASN A 47 -1.42 -7.54 -0.88
CA ASN A 47 -0.37 -6.63 -1.34
C ASN A 47 -0.04 -5.55 -0.29
N ALA A 48 1.03 -4.81 -0.55
CA ALA A 48 1.53 -3.75 0.34
C ALA A 48 0.54 -2.59 0.54
N ALA A 49 -0.36 -2.31 -0.42
CA ALA A 49 -1.39 -1.28 -0.23
C ALA A 49 -2.44 -1.73 0.79
N ALA A 50 -2.87 -2.99 0.73
CA ALA A 50 -3.77 -3.58 1.71
C ALA A 50 -3.16 -3.62 3.12
N VAL A 51 -1.86 -3.94 3.24
CA VAL A 51 -1.13 -3.86 4.52
C VAL A 51 -1.16 -2.43 5.08
N ARG A 52 -0.84 -1.42 4.27
CA ARG A 52 -0.83 -0.01 4.70
C ARG A 52 -2.20 0.50 5.12
N THR A 53 -3.26 0.07 4.43
CA THR A 53 -4.64 0.41 4.81
C THR A 53 -5.02 -0.24 6.14
N ALA A 54 -4.72 -1.52 6.32
CA ALA A 54 -5.01 -2.25 7.56
C ALA A 54 -4.25 -1.68 8.77
N ALA A 55 -3.00 -1.27 8.57
CA ALA A 55 -2.16 -0.64 9.59
C ALA A 55 -2.57 0.83 9.90
N GLY A 56 -3.60 1.37 9.24
CA GLY A 56 -4.04 2.76 9.43
C GLY A 56 -3.12 3.81 8.79
N SER A 57 -2.10 3.40 8.03
CA SER A 57 -1.16 4.29 7.34
C SER A 57 -1.77 4.98 6.11
N ALA A 58 -2.93 4.53 5.63
CA ALA A 58 -3.59 5.10 4.47
C ALA A 58 -4.23 6.49 4.71
N ALA A 59 -4.48 6.87 5.97
CA ALA A 59 -5.06 8.18 6.33
C ALA A 59 -4.03 9.20 6.83
N ALA A 60 -2.78 8.78 7.06
CA ALA A 60 -1.69 9.63 7.53
C ALA A 60 -0.46 9.42 6.65
N SER A 61 -0.51 9.89 5.40
CA SER A 61 0.71 10.34 4.76
C SER A 61 1.18 11.58 5.55
N THR A 62 1.88 11.35 6.67
CA THR A 62 2.48 12.42 7.48
C THR A 62 3.53 13.20 6.68
N THR A 63 3.95 12.65 5.55
CA THR A 63 4.79 13.32 4.56
C THR A 63 3.90 14.11 3.59
N PRO A 64 4.01 15.46 3.57
CA PRO A 64 3.36 16.26 2.55
C PRO A 64 3.91 15.89 1.17
N VAL A 65 3.01 15.75 0.19
CA VAL A 65 3.40 15.47 -1.20
C VAL A 65 3.75 16.79 -1.87
N ILE A 66 5.00 16.91 -2.34
CA ILE A 66 5.43 18.06 -3.15
C ILE A 66 4.94 17.88 -4.59
N VAL A 67 4.23 18.87 -5.11
CA VAL A 67 3.72 18.89 -6.49
C VAL A 67 4.14 20.15 -7.24
N ALA A 68 3.81 20.24 -8.53
CA ALA A 68 4.01 21.44 -9.32
C ALA A 68 3.17 22.62 -8.76
N VAL A 69 3.66 23.85 -8.97
CA VAL A 69 2.95 25.07 -8.55
C VAL A 69 1.57 25.13 -9.22
N PRO A 70 0.48 25.33 -8.45
CA PRO A 70 -0.86 25.43 -9.03
C PRO A 70 -1.00 26.68 -9.91
N GLY A 71 -1.66 26.53 -11.06
CA GLY A 71 -1.93 27.65 -11.97
C GLY A 71 -2.94 28.67 -11.42
N SER A 72 -3.77 28.29 -10.44
CA SER A 72 -4.75 29.16 -9.79
C SER A 72 -5.13 28.64 -8.40
N ALA A 73 -5.85 29.44 -7.61
CA ALA A 73 -6.33 29.06 -6.28
C ALA A 73 -7.32 27.87 -6.29
N VAL A 74 -7.90 27.57 -7.46
CA VAL A 74 -8.88 26.49 -7.66
C VAL A 74 -8.34 25.34 -8.53
N ALA A 75 -7.03 25.33 -8.79
CA ALA A 75 -6.39 24.27 -9.57
C ALA A 75 -6.57 22.91 -8.89
N THR A 76 -6.62 21.84 -9.69
CA THR A 76 -6.79 20.47 -9.18
C THR A 76 -5.74 20.16 -8.11
N GLY A 77 -6.19 19.70 -6.96
CA GLY A 77 -5.32 19.37 -5.84
C GLY A 77 -6.03 18.58 -4.74
N THR A 78 -5.25 17.84 -3.96
CA THR A 78 -5.72 17.08 -2.80
C THR A 78 -5.20 17.72 -1.53
N ALA A 79 -6.03 17.76 -0.48
CA ALA A 79 -5.64 18.32 0.81
C ALA A 79 -4.33 17.68 1.32
N GLY A 80 -3.41 18.51 1.82
CA GLY A 80 -2.08 18.10 2.28
C GLY A 80 -0.98 18.13 1.22
N GLN A 81 -1.31 18.37 -0.05
CA GLN A 81 -0.31 18.68 -1.07
C GLN A 81 0.30 20.07 -0.83
N ILE A 82 1.59 20.20 -1.10
CA ILE A 82 2.30 21.47 -1.05
C ILE A 82 3.08 21.71 -2.35
N ALA A 83 3.26 22.98 -2.70
CA ALA A 83 4.12 23.40 -3.80
C ALA A 83 4.87 24.67 -3.40
N TYR A 84 5.95 24.99 -4.07
CA TYR A 84 6.68 26.23 -3.81
C TYR A 84 7.36 26.74 -5.08
N ASN A 85 7.66 28.03 -5.08
CA ASN A 85 8.58 28.65 -6.02
C ASN A 85 9.58 29.53 -5.24
N GLY A 86 10.38 30.34 -5.94
CA GLY A 86 11.41 31.16 -5.30
C GLY A 86 10.88 32.22 -4.30
N THR A 87 9.59 32.56 -4.33
CA THR A 87 9.02 33.64 -3.50
C THR A 87 7.78 33.24 -2.71
N HIS A 88 7.18 32.08 -2.98
CA HIS A 88 5.92 31.68 -2.38
C HIS A 88 5.86 30.18 -2.05
N LEU A 89 5.22 29.87 -0.94
CA LEU A 89 4.76 28.54 -0.54
C LEU A 89 3.26 28.42 -0.82
N TYR A 90 2.83 27.24 -1.28
CA TYR A 90 1.44 26.92 -1.59
C TYR A 90 1.02 25.68 -0.82
N ILE A 91 -0.18 25.71 -0.22
CA ILE A 91 -0.73 24.58 0.54
C ILE A 91 -2.15 24.32 0.06
N CYS A 92 -2.42 23.09 -0.37
CA CYS A 92 -3.76 22.63 -0.68
C CYS A 92 -4.46 22.26 0.64
N THR A 93 -5.41 23.07 1.10
CA THR A 93 -6.09 22.88 2.39
C THR A 93 -7.39 22.10 2.28
N GLY A 94 -7.97 22.05 1.09
CA GLY A 94 -9.14 21.27 0.73
C GLY A 94 -9.04 20.88 -0.74
N THR A 95 -9.92 19.98 -1.19
CA THR A 95 -9.95 19.59 -2.61
C THR A 95 -10.07 20.81 -3.50
N ASN A 96 -9.09 21.00 -4.38
CA ASN A 96 -9.00 22.13 -5.30
C ASN A 96 -9.01 23.50 -4.60
N THR A 97 -8.44 23.60 -3.40
CA THR A 97 -8.36 24.85 -2.63
C THR A 97 -6.93 25.11 -2.20
N TRP A 98 -6.27 26.03 -2.91
CA TRP A 98 -4.87 26.40 -2.69
C TRP A 98 -4.74 27.73 -1.97
N LEU A 99 -4.03 27.74 -0.85
CA LEU A 99 -3.57 28.94 -0.16
C LEU A 99 -2.12 29.24 -0.55
N ARG A 100 -1.76 30.52 -0.54
CA ARG A 100 -0.41 31.03 -0.88
C ARG A 100 0.13 31.88 0.27
N ALA A 101 1.37 31.64 0.65
CA ALA A 101 2.12 32.46 1.60
C ALA A 101 3.41 32.96 0.96
N SER A 102 3.80 34.21 1.21
CA SER A 102 5.08 34.77 0.76
C SER A 102 6.22 34.29 1.64
N ILE A 103 7.37 34.01 1.04
CA ILE A 103 8.60 33.58 1.72
C ILE A 103 9.48 34.82 1.92
N ALA A 104 9.81 35.14 3.17
CA ALA A 104 10.72 36.23 3.50
C ALA A 104 12.19 35.76 3.51
N THR A 105 13.12 36.70 3.31
CA THR A 105 14.56 36.49 3.51
C THR A 105 14.98 37.06 4.86
N TRP A 106 16.05 36.51 5.43
CA TRP A 106 16.69 37.01 6.63
C TRP A 106 17.59 38.23 6.34
#